data_AF-A0ABD5S4W7-F1
#
_entry.id   AF-A0ABD5S4W7-F1
#
_cell.length_a   1.000
_cell.length_b   1.000
_cell.length_c   1.000
_cell.angle_alpha   90.00
_cell.angle_beta   90.00
_cell.angle_gamma   90.00
#
_symmetry.space_group_name_H-M   'P 1'
#
loop_
_entity.id
_entity.type
_entity.pdbx_description
1 polymer ?
#
loop_
_entity_poly.entity_id
_entity_poly.type
_entity_poly.pdbx_seq_one_letter_code
_entity_poly.pdbx_strand_id
1 'polypeptide(L)' 'MRFVITGSGRVGLRTARVLREEGHEVTLVERDRDQAERA' A
#
# COMPACT_ATOMS: atom_id res chain seq x y z
N MET A 1 -10.74 8.08 5.41
CA MET A 1 -10.96 6.78 6.09
C MET A 1 -9.63 6.05 6.26
N ARG A 2 -9.59 4.91 6.96
CA ARG A 2 -8.38 4.11 7.13
C ARG A 2 -8.49 2.80 6.35
N PHE A 3 -7.50 2.51 5.52
CA PHE A 3 -7.44 1.33 4.66
C PHE A 3 -6.22 0.48 4.99
N VAL A 4 -6.39 -0.84 4.88
CA VAL A 4 -5.30 -1.82 4.95
C VAL A 4 -5.25 -2.56 3.62
N ILE A 5 -4.09 -2.55 2.97
CA ILE A 5 -3.84 -3.23 1.70
C ILE A 5 -2.81 -4.32 1.93
N THR A 6 -3.12 -5.55 1.54
CA THR A 6 -2.20 -6.68 1.58
C THR A 6 -1.62 -6.92 0.18
N GLY A 7 -0.29 -6.87 0.08
CA GLY A 7 0.47 -6.99 -1.16
C GLY A 7 1.02 -5.66 -1.68
N SER A 8 2.33 -5.56 -1.84
CA SER A 8 3.04 -4.40 -2.42
C SER A 8 3.35 -4.52 -3.91
N GLY A 9 2.65 -5.41 -4.62
CA GLY A 9 2.71 -5.48 -6.07
C GLY A 9 2.16 -4.22 -6.76
N ARG A 10 2.23 -4.22 -8.10
CA ARG A 10 1.81 -3.07 -8.96
C ARG A 10 0.43 -2.49 -8.60
N VAL A 11 -0.54 -3.37 -8.34
CA VAL A 11 -1.92 -2.95 -8.03
C VAL A 11 -1.98 -2.34 -6.63
N GLY A 12 -1.45 -3.03 -5.62
CA GLY A 12 -1.47 -2.56 -4.23
C GLY A 12 -0.84 -1.19 -4.05
N LEU A 13 0.34 -0.97 -4.66
CA LEU A 13 1.02 0.33 -4.63
C LEU A 13 0.23 1.44 -5.34
N ARG A 14 -0.32 1.15 -6.53
CA ARG A 14 -1.13 2.14 -7.26
C ARG A 14 -2.40 2.50 -6.50
N THR A 15 -3.07 1.52 -5.92
CA THR A 15 -4.26 1.73 -5.10
C THR A 15 -3.94 2.54 -3.85
N ALA A 16 -2.86 2.20 -3.14
CA ALA A 16 -2.42 2.94 -1.97
C ALA A 16 -2.11 4.40 -2.30
N ARG A 17 -1.47 4.66 -3.44
CA ARG A 17 -1.16 6.02 -3.90
C ARG A 17 -2.43 6.84 -4.14
N VAL A 18 -3.40 6.31 -4.89
CA VAL A 18 -4.66 7.02 -5.17
C VAL A 18 -5.41 7.34 -3.87
N LEU A 19 -5.55 6.36 -2.97
CA LEU A 19 -6.24 6.57 -1.69
C LEU A 19 -5.54 7.62 -0.82
N ARG A 20 -4.20 7.66 -0.84
CA ARG A 20 -3.44 8.71 -0.14
C ARG A 20 -3.63 10.08 -0.76
N GLU A 21 -3.66 10.17 -2.10
CA GLU A 21 -3.95 11.41 -2.83
C GLU A 21 -5.37 11.95 -2.52
N GLU A 22 -6.33 11.06 -2.23
CA GLU A 22 -7.67 11.40 -1.75
C GLU A 22 -7.74 11.76 -0.25
N GLY A 23 -6.60 11.79 0.44
CA GLY A 23 -6.51 12.17 1.85
C GLY A 23 -6.88 11.05 2.83
N HIS A 24 -6.75 9.78 2.41
CA HIS A 24 -7.00 8.64 3.29
C HIS A 24 -5.72 8.10 3.91
N GLU A 25 -5.85 7.55 5.12
CA GLU A 25 -4.76 6.83 5.79
C GLU A 25 -4.69 5.42 5.22
N VAL A 26 -3.50 4.99 4.80
CA VAL A 26 -3.28 3.67 4.20
C VAL A 26 -2.13 2.98 4.90
N THR A 27 -2.37 1.76 5.36
CA THR A 27 -1.32 0.82 5.79
C THR A 27 -1.16 -0.25 4.71
N LEU A 28 0.05 -0.42 4.21
CA LEU A 28 0.40 -1.49 3.27
C LEU A 28 1.10 -2.61 4.04
N VAL A 29 0.71 -3.86 3.80
CA VAL A 29 1.30 -5.04 4.43
C VAL A 29 1.82 -5.96 3.33
N GLU A 30 3.12 -6.21 3.34
CA GLU A 30 3.77 -7.19 2.46
C GLU A 30 4.46 -8.25 3.33
N ARG A 31 4.37 -9.51 2.90
CA ARG A 31 4.96 -10.66 3.61
C ARG A 31 6.45 -10.75 3.35
N ASP A 32 6.86 -10.51 2.11
CA ASP A 32 8.26 -10.51 1.72
C ASP A 32 8.93 -9.21 2.18
N ARG A 33 9.88 -9.33 3.10
CA ARG A 33 10.58 -8.18 3.68
C ARG A 33 11.31 -7.36 2.63
N ASP A 34 11.99 -8.00 1.68
CA ASP A 34 12.76 -7.30 0.66
C ASP A 34 11.82 -6.54 -0.29
N GLN A 35 10.64 -7.09 -0.58
CA GLN A 35 9.62 -6.38 -1.35
C GLN A 35 8.94 -5.27 -0.55
N ALA A 36 8.76 -5.43 0.76
CA ALA A 36 8.23 -4.39 1.64
C ALA A 36 9.18 -3.19 1.73
N GLU A 37 10.49 -3.42 1.79
CA GLU A 37 11.50 -2.37 1.87
C GLU A 37 11.67 -1.58 0.56
N ARG A 38 11.25 -2.15 -0.57
CA ARG A 38 11.29 -1.51 -1.91
C ARG A 38 10.00 -0.78 -2.30
N ALA A 39 8.93 -0.98 -1.53
CA ALA A 39 7.58 -0.45 -1.77
C ALA A 39 7.49 1.05 -1.46
#